data_AF-A0A9D2XB72-F1
#
_entry.id   AF-A0A9D2XB72-F1
#
_cell.length_a   1.000
_cell.length_b   1.000
_cell.length_c   1.000
_cell.angle_alpha   90.00
_cell.angle_beta   90.00
_cell.angle_gamma   90.00
#
_symmetry.space_group_name_H-M   'P 1'
#
loop_
_entity.id
_entity.type
_entity.pdbx_description
1 polymer ?
#
loop_
_entity_poly.entity_id
_entity_poly.type
_entity_poly.pdbx_seq_one_letter_code
_entity_poly.pdbx_strand_id
1 'polypeptide(L)'
;MDDIAGEIGVRPSLLWLLFTDYLLFKRVLWGPVTAYQYRLTGPGKWEGAREAIITQFDRVYQPLKTRKVPEKEPSLSGLLMKLSLAVLAVGGAVYYAIQMLYPTFTHRQSK
;
A
#
# COMPACT_ATOMS: atom_id res chain seq x y z
N MET A 1 -15.38 -15.56 7.26
CA MET A 1 -14.33 -16.19 6.43
C MET A 1 -13.03 -16.28 7.20
N ASP A 2 -12.56 -15.18 7.81
CA ASP A 2 -11.35 -15.19 8.65
C ASP A 2 -11.45 -16.09 9.89
N ASP A 3 -12.63 -16.21 10.50
CA ASP A 3 -12.82 -17.06 11.68
C ASP A 3 -12.64 -18.54 11.31
N ILE A 4 -13.34 -19.00 10.28
CA ILE A 4 -13.21 -20.36 9.71
C ILE A 4 -11.78 -20.59 9.21
N ALA A 5 -11.17 -19.59 8.56
CA ALA A 5 -9.77 -19.69 8.13
C ALA A 5 -8.80 -19.78 9.31
N GLY A 6 -9.13 -19.18 10.45
CA GLY A 6 -8.40 -19.31 11.71
C GLY A 6 -8.53 -20.72 12.30
N GLU A 7 -9.74 -21.26 12.33
CA GLU A 7 -10.02 -22.63 12.80
C GLU A 7 -9.27 -23.70 11.98
N ILE A 8 -9.19 -23.52 10.66
CA ILE A 8 -8.50 -24.44 9.74
C ILE A 8 -6.98 -24.13 9.67
N GLY A 9 -6.53 -22.99 10.20
CA GLY A 9 -5.13 -22.59 10.16
C GLY A 9 -4.63 -22.12 8.77
N VAL A 10 -5.54 -21.62 7.92
CA VAL A 10 -5.24 -21.06 6.59
C VAL A 10 -5.22 -19.53 6.57
N ARG A 11 -5.58 -18.88 7.68
CA ARG A 11 -5.55 -17.42 7.81
C ARG A 11 -4.09 -16.90 7.75
N PRO A 12 -3.73 -16.07 6.76
CA PRO A 12 -2.38 -15.53 6.68
C PRO A 12 -2.13 -14.51 7.80
N SER A 13 -0.99 -14.61 8.47
CA SER A 13 -0.58 -13.61 9.47
C SER A 13 -0.06 -12.35 8.78
N LEU A 14 -0.75 -11.23 8.99
CA LEU A 14 -0.36 -9.93 8.43
C LEU A 14 1.02 -9.47 8.94
N LEU A 15 1.30 -9.68 10.23
CA LEU A 15 2.61 -9.33 10.81
C LEU A 15 3.73 -10.17 10.18
N TRP A 16 3.50 -11.46 9.96
CA TRP A 16 4.46 -12.32 9.28
C TRP A 16 4.70 -11.88 7.83
N LEU A 17 3.62 -11.56 7.11
CA LEU A 17 3.69 -11.05 5.74
C LEU A 17 4.44 -9.72 5.65
N LEU A 18 4.29 -8.82 6.63
CA LEU A 18 5.00 -7.54 6.65
C LEU A 18 6.52 -7.73 6.58
N PHE A 19 7.06 -8.72 7.29
CA PHE A 19 8.50 -8.99 7.32
C PHE A 19 8.99 -9.89 6.19
N THR A 20 8.14 -10.76 5.65
CA THR A 20 8.55 -11.75 4.63
C THR A 20 8.28 -11.30 3.20
N ASP A 21 7.12 -10.71 2.93
CA ASP A 21 6.71 -10.25 1.61
C ASP A 21 5.90 -8.96 1.71
N TYR A 22 6.63 -7.84 1.75
CA TYR A 22 6.02 -6.52 1.87
C TYR A 22 5.04 -6.20 0.73
N LEU A 23 5.29 -6.66 -0.50
CA LEU A 23 4.40 -6.39 -1.63
C LEU A 23 3.06 -7.11 -1.43
N LEU A 24 3.11 -8.39 -1.07
CA LEU A 24 1.92 -9.18 -0.77
C LEU A 24 1.19 -8.63 0.45
N PHE A 25 1.91 -8.27 1.52
CA PHE A 25 1.36 -7.62 2.71
C PHE A 25 0.52 -6.40 2.34
N LYS A 26 1.06 -5.47 1.55
CA LYS A 26 0.32 -4.27 1.12
C LYS A 26 -0.95 -4.61 0.36
N ARG A 27 -0.89 -5.63 -0.52
CA ARG A 27 -2.04 -6.08 -1.31
C ARG A 27 -3.11 -6.75 -0.44
N VAL A 28 -2.72 -7.47 0.61
CA VAL A 28 -3.68 -8.12 1.51
C VAL A 28 -4.26 -7.11 2.52
N LEU A 29 -3.47 -6.14 2.98
CA LEU A 29 -3.90 -5.13 3.94
C LEU A 29 -4.79 -4.04 3.31
N TRP A 30 -4.36 -3.48 2.17
CA TRP A 30 -5.06 -2.35 1.53
C TRP A 30 -5.77 -2.72 0.23
N GLY A 31 -5.62 -3.95 -0.24
CA GLY A 31 -6.31 -4.43 -1.44
C GLY A 31 -7.61 -5.15 -1.13
N PRO A 32 -8.32 -5.64 -2.16
CA PRO A 32 -9.55 -6.38 -1.99
C PRO A 32 -9.26 -7.74 -1.32
N VAL A 33 -10.16 -8.14 -0.42
CA VAL A 33 -10.17 -9.48 0.16
C VAL A 33 -10.63 -10.47 -0.89
N THR A 34 -9.70 -11.30 -1.39
CA THR A 34 -9.98 -12.33 -2.40
C THR A 34 -9.75 -13.73 -1.86
N ALA A 35 -10.47 -14.72 -2.40
CA ALA A 35 -10.38 -16.11 -1.95
C ALA A 35 -8.96 -16.70 -2.02
N TYR A 36 -8.09 -16.14 -2.87
CA TYR A 36 -6.69 -16.53 -2.98
C TYR A 36 -5.89 -16.31 -1.68
N GLN A 37 -6.30 -15.35 -0.84
CA GLN A 37 -5.62 -15.05 0.43
C GLN A 37 -5.61 -16.25 1.39
N TYR A 38 -6.71 -17.00 1.42
CA TYR A 38 -6.85 -18.20 2.24
C TYR A 38 -6.15 -19.44 1.67
N ARG A 39 -5.46 -19.30 0.52
CA ARG A 39 -4.61 -20.36 -0.05
C ARG A 39 -3.12 -20.01 -0.03
N LEU A 40 -2.74 -18.94 0.69
CA LEU A 40 -1.34 -18.54 0.84
C LEU A 40 -0.57 -19.45 1.82
N THR A 41 -1.27 -19.96 2.84
CA THR A 41 -0.69 -20.72 3.94
C THR A 41 -1.64 -21.82 4.41
N GLY A 42 -1.13 -22.80 5.17
CA GLY A 42 -1.93 -23.88 5.72
C GLY A 42 -2.20 -25.04 4.75
N PRO A 43 -3.09 -25.97 5.13
CA PRO A 43 -3.46 -27.11 4.28
C PRO A 43 -4.16 -26.64 3.00
N GLY A 44 -3.82 -27.24 1.86
CA GLY A 44 -4.38 -26.84 0.57
C GLY A 44 -3.80 -25.53 0.00
N LYS A 45 -2.62 -25.10 0.48
CA LYS A 45 -1.84 -24.00 -0.08
C LYS A 45 -1.71 -24.17 -1.60
N TRP A 46 -1.99 -23.09 -2.32
CA TRP A 46 -1.83 -23.03 -3.77
C TRP A 46 -0.65 -22.13 -4.12
N GLU A 47 0.34 -22.67 -4.83
CA GLU A 47 1.57 -21.96 -5.19
C GLU A 47 1.29 -20.69 -6.02
N GLY A 48 0.28 -20.72 -6.89
CA GLY A 48 -0.14 -19.57 -7.70
C GLY A 48 -0.93 -18.51 -6.94
N ALA A 49 -1.27 -18.70 -5.66
CA ALA A 49 -2.12 -17.76 -4.92
C ALA A 49 -1.49 -16.36 -4.81
N ARG A 50 -0.18 -16.31 -4.60
CA ARG A 50 0.58 -15.05 -4.54
C ARG A 50 0.47 -14.27 -5.83
N GLU A 51 0.80 -14.93 -6.94
CA GLU A 51 0.76 -14.31 -8.26
C GLU A 51 -0.67 -13.89 -8.64
N ALA A 52 -1.66 -14.72 -8.31
CA ALA A 52 -3.06 -14.42 -8.54
C ALA A 52 -3.51 -13.13 -7.84
N ILE A 53 -3.08 -12.89 -6.59
CA ILE A 53 -3.38 -11.65 -5.85
C ILE A 53 -2.67 -10.43 -6.47
N ILE A 54 -1.44 -10.60 -6.93
CA ILE A 54 -0.67 -9.51 -7.53
C ILE A 54 -1.25 -9.10 -8.89
N THR A 55 -1.65 -10.06 -9.71
CA THR A 55 -2.14 -9.84 -11.09
C THR A 55 -3.67 -9.75 -11.20
N GLN A 56 -4.40 -9.80 -10.07
CA GLN A 56 -5.87 -9.82 -10.07
C GLN A 56 -6.48 -8.61 -10.80
N PHE A 57 -5.92 -7.42 -10.61
CA PHE A 57 -6.42 -6.22 -11.26
C PHE A 57 -6.13 -6.23 -12.75
N ASP A 58 -4.99 -6.77 -13.18
CA ASP A 58 -4.68 -6.90 -14.60
C ASP A 58 -5.75 -7.75 -15.29
N ARG A 59 -6.15 -8.88 -14.68
CA ARG A 59 -7.25 -9.73 -15.18
C ARG A 59 -8.61 -9.02 -15.20
N VAL A 60 -8.88 -8.18 -14.21
CA VAL A 60 -10.13 -7.39 -14.16
C VAL A 60 -10.14 -6.32 -15.25
N TYR A 61 -9.02 -5.64 -15.48
CA TYR A 61 -8.91 -4.55 -16.46
C TYR A 61 -8.76 -5.04 -17.90
N GLN A 62 -8.16 -6.21 -18.12
CA GLN A 62 -7.90 -6.75 -19.44
C GLN A 62 -9.15 -6.82 -20.34
N PRO A 63 -10.30 -7.38 -19.92
CA PRO A 63 -11.51 -7.40 -20.74
C PRO A 63 -12.13 -6.00 -20.93
N LEU A 64 -11.83 -5.05 -20.04
CA LEU A 64 -12.31 -3.68 -20.13
C LEU A 64 -11.47 -2.81 -21.09
N LYS A 65 -10.21 -3.20 -21.35
CA LYS A 65 -9.27 -2.46 -22.21
C LYS A 65 -9.38 -2.88 -23.69
N THR A 66 -10.59 -2.82 -24.25
CA THR A 66 -10.84 -3.19 -25.66
C THR A 66 -10.33 -2.16 -26.66
N ARG A 67 -10.15 -0.90 -26.25
CA ARG A 67 -9.60 0.18 -27.07
C ARG A 67 -8.15 0.48 -26.69
N LYS A 68 -7.24 0.43 -27.66
CA LYS A 68 -5.85 0.88 -27.49
C LYS A 68 -5.79 2.41 -27.63
N VAL A 69 -5.27 3.08 -26.60
CA VAL A 69 -5.02 4.52 -26.58
C VAL A 69 -3.50 4.71 -26.61
N PRO A 70 -2.96 5.64 -27.42
CA PRO A 70 -1.53 5.92 -27.39
C PRO A 70 -1.12 6.36 -25.98
N GLU A 71 0.07 5.91 -25.54
CA GLU A 71 0.59 6.27 -24.23
C GLU A 71 0.81 7.79 -24.18
N LYS A 72 0.41 8.39 -23.06
CA LYS A 72 0.52 9.84 -22.88
C LYS A 72 1.95 10.18 -22.52
N GLU A 73 2.57 11.05 -23.32
CA GLU A 73 3.91 11.57 -23.04
C GLU A 73 4.00 12.24 -21.66
N PRO A 74 5.16 12.15 -20.98
CA PRO A 74 5.35 12.74 -19.67
C PRO A 74 5.11 14.26 -19.73
N SER A 75 4.04 14.71 -19.08
CA SER A 75 3.68 16.13 -19.05
C SER A 75 4.50 16.88 -18.00
N LEU A 76 5.07 18.03 -18.39
CA LEU A 76 5.79 18.93 -17.49
C LEU A 76 4.91 19.37 -16.30
N SER A 77 3.62 19.63 -16.52
CA SER A 77 2.67 19.97 -15.45
C SER A 77 2.51 18.86 -14.41
N GLY A 78 2.40 17.60 -14.86
CA GLY A 78 2.36 16.44 -13.97
C GLY A 78 3.64 16.25 -13.16
N LEU A 79 4.80 16.58 -13.73
CA LEU A 79 6.06 16.59 -12.99
C LEU A 79 6.10 17.71 -11.95
N LEU A 80 5.72 18.94 -12.32
CA LEU A 80 5.67 20.08 -11.41
C LEU A 80 4.72 19.84 -10.24
N MET A 81 3.56 19.24 -10.50
CA MET A 81 2.60 18.86 -9.43
C MET A 81 3.18 17.81 -8.48
N LYS A 82 3.97 16.86 -8.97
CA LYS A 82 4.67 15.90 -8.11
C LYS A 82 5.75 16.57 -7.27
N LEU A 83 6.53 17.49 -7.87
CA LEU A 83 7.58 18.23 -7.17
C LEU A 83 7.00 19.15 -6.10
N SER A 84 5.91 19.87 -6.38
CA SER A 84 5.27 20.74 -5.39
C SER A 84 4.74 19.95 -4.19
N LEU A 85 4.13 18.79 -4.43
CA LEU A 85 3.67 17.90 -3.35
C LEU A 85 4.84 17.40 -2.50
N ALA A 86 5.97 17.06 -3.13
CA ALA A 86 7.18 16.63 -2.44
C ALA A 86 7.77 17.75 -1.57
N VAL A 87 7.86 18.98 -2.11
CA VAL A 87 8.33 20.15 -1.36
C VAL A 87 7.45 20.43 -0.13
N LEU A 88 6.13 20.35 -0.27
CA LEU A 88 5.19 20.52 0.86
C LEU A 88 5.40 19.45 1.94
N ALA A 89 5.56 18.18 1.55
CA ALA A 89 5.79 17.09 2.50
C ALA A 89 7.13 17.26 3.25
N VAL A 90 8.21 17.59 2.54
CA VAL A 90 9.53 17.82 3.14
C VAL A 90 9.51 19.05 4.04
N GLY A 91 8.92 20.16 3.58
CA GLY A 91 8.79 21.39 4.38
C GLY A 91 8.00 21.15 5.68
N GLY A 92 6.88 20.41 5.60
CA GLY A 92 6.10 20.03 6.78
C GLY A 92 6.88 19.16 7.77
N ALA A 93 7.64 18.18 7.28
CA ALA A 93 8.48 17.33 8.12
C ALA A 93 9.60 18.13 8.82
N VAL A 94 10.26 19.06 8.10
CA VAL A 94 11.28 19.94 8.66
C VAL A 94 10.69 20.88 9.70
N TYR A 95 9.54 21.50 9.42
CA TYR A 95 8.85 22.34 10.39
C TYR A 95 8.50 21.58 11.67
N TYR A 96 7.92 20.38 11.53
CA TYR A 96 7.58 19.53 12.68
C TYR A 96 8.82 19.14 13.48
N ALA A 97 9.93 18.79 12.81
CA ALA A 97 11.20 18.47 13.47
C ALA A 97 11.77 19.67 14.23
N ILE A 98 11.74 20.88 13.64
CA ILE A 98 12.16 22.12 14.30
C ILE A 98 11.28 22.38 15.54
N GLN A 99 9.96 22.21 15.42
CA GLN A 99 9.03 22.39 16.54
C GLN A 99 9.26 21.36 17.65
N MET A 100 9.61 20.12 17.30
CA MET A 100 9.95 19.05 18.24
C MET A 100 11.30 19.29 18.94
N LEU A 101 12.27 19.91 18.26
CA LEU A 101 13.61 20.22 18.79
C LEU A 101 13.66 21.50 19.62
N TYR A 102 12.76 22.47 19.39
CA TYR A 102 12.66 23.74 20.15
C TYR A 102 11.30 23.93 20.86
N PRO A 103 10.88 23.01 21.76
CA PRO A 103 9.54 23.06 22.38
C PRO A 103 9.35 24.18 23.43
N THR A 104 10.43 24.78 23.96
CA THR A 104 10.42 25.60 25.18
C THR A 104 10.29 27.11 24.98
N PHE A 105 10.30 27.62 23.75
CA PHE A 105 10.28 29.08 23.51
C PHE A 105 8.87 29.70 23.50
N THR A 106 7.82 28.92 23.28
CA THR A 106 6.44 29.42 23.12
C THR A 106 5.77 29.77 24.45
N HIS A 107 6.20 29.18 25.58
CA HIS A 107 5.54 29.38 26.88
C HIS A 107 6.09 30.58 27.69
N ARG A 108 7.18 31.22 27.25
CA ARG A 108 7.90 32.25 28.04
C ARG A 108 7.62 33.70 27.63
N GLN A 109 6.95 33.95 26.52
CA GLN A 109 6.64 35.31 26.03
C GLN A 109 5.23 35.81 26.41
N SER A 110 4.50 35.07 27.26
CA SER A 110 3.15 35.42 27.76
C SER A 110 3.13 35.73 29.26
N LYS A 111 4.14 36.45 29.76
CA LYS A 111 4.11 37.04 31.11
C LYS A 111 4.72 38.44 31.09
#